data_AF-A0A2V9MZP8-F1
#
_entry.id   AF-A0A2V9MZP8-F1
#
_cell.length_a   1.000
_cell.length_b   1.000
_cell.length_c   1.000
_cell.angle_alpha   90.00
_cell.angle_beta   90.00
_cell.angle_gamma   90.00
#
_symmetry.space_group_name_H-M   'P 1'
#
loop_
_entity.id
_entity.type
_entity.pdbx_description
1 polymer ?
#
loop_
_entity_poly.entity_id
_entity_poly.type
_entity_poly.pdbx_seq_one_letter_code
_entity_poly.pdbx_strand_id
1 'polypeptide(L)'
;MGVKPPQEKFRIPDTINGKAAHAFFAGRAECTIRQTPVPVSYLDFHSQFPSISKLLNCKEILCAESLEFTDFTNGAREMTERVTLDDCFGPEFWKELRWFALVEPCNDVVPMRAKFGTREDSDPTLGWNFLTSKQPIWLTGLDIIAAKLITGKPLKTLKAIRVTPHGVQPGLMPIKLYDQLEVDPLRDDLAVKLIELRSAMKAKDPELAAGLKVAANSAAFGLLCQLNVKDLESPSPLQVFSGEANYATQPVKVWEQPAEFFCPLITSLVTGGSHLLCAMLERLMRDLGGQIAAMDTDGAMTISTKHGGLFPCAGGPDRLEKYRVESGHASVRALSFAEVDCIREKFESLNPWRDTLKAPFLKLEKENFDSDGERQQLYAYCISAKLYCLYNFDGTTLLVRKPSGHGLGFLQPPYSIADWQRKTGRKWKEDLPPWIFEAWHFILSRELGLPHQPPRWLKQPAAMAIPISTPQVMKRLGCFKDDLRPFTVVTVPFPEKEVNQLWTGYFIMPYTEKLNDLHGRPMVNVVSGATFYVYDKNSASFPKSSGWLALLL
;
A
#
# COMPACT_ATOMS: atom_id res chain seq x y z
N MET A 1 15.14 25.01 7.93
CA MET A 1 16.31 24.15 8.27
C MET A 1 17.54 24.46 7.43
N GLY A 2 17.43 25.24 6.33
CA GLY A 2 18.57 25.48 5.44
C GLY A 2 19.00 24.24 4.63
N VAL A 3 18.12 23.23 4.52
CA VAL A 3 18.37 22.06 3.68
C VAL A 3 18.22 22.47 2.22
N LYS A 4 19.31 22.49 1.44
CA LYS A 4 19.24 22.77 0.01
C LYS A 4 18.59 21.62 -0.75
N PRO A 5 17.76 21.91 -1.77
CA PRO A 5 17.20 20.90 -2.66
C PRO A 5 18.29 19.99 -3.27
N PRO A 6 18.07 18.67 -3.38
CA PRO A 6 19.06 17.74 -3.93
C PRO A 6 19.55 18.12 -5.32
N GLN A 7 18.69 18.65 -6.19
CA GLN A 7 19.07 19.03 -7.57
C GLN A 7 19.94 20.28 -7.65
N GLU A 8 19.82 21.19 -6.68
CA GLU A 8 20.68 22.38 -6.59
C GLU A 8 22.07 22.05 -6.04
N LYS A 9 22.18 20.93 -5.32
CA LYS A 9 23.35 20.57 -4.54
C LYS A 9 24.16 19.44 -5.17
N PHE A 10 23.49 18.39 -5.62
CA PHE A 10 24.13 17.19 -6.15
C PHE A 10 24.05 17.19 -7.67
N ARG A 11 25.20 16.97 -8.32
CA ARG A 11 25.29 16.69 -9.76
C ARG A 11 25.16 15.19 -9.99
N ILE A 12 23.99 14.61 -9.68
CA ILE A 12 23.73 13.18 -9.87
C ILE A 12 23.53 12.93 -11.36
N PRO A 13 24.32 12.04 -12.01
CA PRO A 13 24.09 11.69 -13.40
C PRO A 13 22.70 11.09 -13.61
N ASP A 14 22.02 11.43 -14.71
CA ASP A 14 20.68 10.88 -15.00
C ASP A 14 20.67 9.35 -15.09
N THR A 15 21.78 8.75 -15.52
CA THR A 15 21.96 7.28 -15.51
C THR A 15 21.95 6.68 -14.11
N ILE A 16 22.36 7.42 -13.07
CA ILE A 16 22.28 6.99 -11.67
C ILE A 16 20.85 7.18 -11.15
N ASN A 17 20.21 8.30 -11.46
CA ASN A 17 18.79 8.51 -11.15
C ASN A 17 17.91 7.44 -11.79
N GLY A 18 18.18 7.07 -13.05
CA GLY A 18 17.47 6.01 -13.76
C GLY A 18 17.66 4.62 -13.15
N LYS A 19 18.83 4.31 -12.56
CA LYS A 19 19.06 3.06 -11.81
C LYS A 19 18.28 3.02 -10.51
N ALA A 20 18.29 4.13 -9.77
CA ALA A 20 17.52 4.26 -8.55
C ALA A 20 16.01 4.16 -8.84
N ALA A 21 15.52 4.90 -9.83
CA ALA A 21 14.11 4.85 -10.25
C ALA A 21 13.68 3.47 -10.76
N HIS A 22 14.56 2.72 -11.42
CA HIS A 22 14.27 1.34 -11.81
C HIS A 22 14.16 0.41 -10.58
N ALA A 23 15.03 0.61 -9.58
CA ALA A 23 15.02 -0.11 -8.31
C ALA A 23 13.92 0.35 -7.34
N PHE A 24 13.18 1.41 -7.65
CA PHE A 24 12.09 1.89 -6.81
C PHE A 24 10.90 0.94 -6.93
N PHE A 25 10.44 0.36 -5.82
CA PHE A 25 9.15 -0.31 -5.71
C PHE A 25 8.44 0.24 -4.47
N ALA A 26 7.13 0.48 -4.53
CA ALA A 26 6.36 0.94 -3.37
C ALA A 26 6.18 -0.20 -2.35
N GLY A 27 5.42 0.02 -1.26
CA GLY A 27 5.25 -0.97 -0.20
C GLY A 27 4.77 -2.36 -0.68
N ARG A 28 5.35 -3.41 -0.10
CA ARG A 28 5.00 -4.81 -0.35
C ARG A 28 3.60 -5.12 0.17
N ALA A 29 2.71 -5.61 -0.69
CA ALA A 29 1.36 -6.03 -0.32
C ALA A 29 1.03 -7.38 -0.94
N GLU A 30 0.62 -8.35 -0.12
CA GLU A 30 0.44 -9.75 -0.51
C GLU A 30 -0.74 -10.40 0.22
N CYS A 31 -1.26 -11.44 -0.40
CA CYS A 31 -2.26 -12.33 0.18
C CYS A 31 -1.87 -13.76 -0.15
N THR A 32 -1.29 -14.44 0.83
CA THR A 32 -0.71 -15.79 0.71
C THR A 32 -1.75 -16.87 1.03
N ILE A 33 -2.63 -16.62 2.00
CA ILE A 33 -3.76 -17.48 2.32
C ILE A 33 -5.04 -16.80 1.89
N ARG A 34 -5.62 -17.31 0.81
CA ARG A 34 -6.79 -16.75 0.15
C ARG A 34 -8.05 -17.51 0.54
N GLN A 35 -9.12 -16.76 0.78
CA GLN A 35 -10.48 -17.26 0.98
C GLN A 35 -10.59 -18.38 2.03
N THR A 36 -9.69 -18.36 3.02
CA THR A 36 -9.67 -19.34 4.12
C THR A 36 -9.61 -18.57 5.44
N PRO A 37 -10.63 -18.70 6.30
CA PRO A 37 -10.59 -18.22 7.68
C PRO A 37 -9.40 -18.78 8.43
N VAL A 38 -8.51 -17.93 8.94
CA VAL A 38 -7.35 -18.37 9.74
C VAL A 38 -7.17 -17.51 11.00
N PRO A 39 -6.74 -18.11 12.13
CA PRO A 39 -6.47 -17.37 13.36
C PRO A 39 -5.18 -16.59 13.19
N VAL A 40 -5.17 -15.33 13.60
CA VAL A 40 -4.02 -14.44 13.40
C VAL A 40 -3.73 -13.58 14.62
N SER A 41 -2.54 -13.01 14.61
CA SER A 41 -2.19 -11.80 15.34
C SER A 41 -1.81 -10.75 14.33
N TYR A 42 -2.46 -9.59 14.44
CA TYR A 42 -2.24 -8.47 13.54
C TYR A 42 -1.11 -7.60 14.08
N LEU A 43 0.02 -7.65 13.38
CA LEU A 43 1.22 -6.91 13.70
C LEU A 43 1.37 -5.69 12.80
N ASP A 44 2.00 -4.63 13.29
CA ASP A 44 2.26 -3.40 12.52
C ASP A 44 3.60 -2.76 12.92
N PHE A 45 4.46 -2.47 11.95
CA PHE A 45 5.71 -1.74 12.20
C PHE A 45 5.42 -0.26 12.45
N HIS A 46 5.74 0.20 13.65
CA HIS A 46 5.53 1.59 14.04
C HIS A 46 6.26 2.54 13.09
N SER A 47 5.50 3.33 12.32
CA SER A 47 6.05 4.38 11.46
C SER A 47 7.22 3.86 10.61
N GLN A 48 6.96 2.79 9.84
CA GLN A 48 7.99 1.99 9.17
C GLN A 48 8.95 2.83 8.30
N PHE A 49 8.44 3.69 7.40
CA PHE A 49 9.31 4.50 6.53
C PHE A 49 10.17 5.53 7.30
N PRO A 50 9.64 6.32 8.25
CA PRO A 50 10.48 7.13 9.15
C PRO A 50 11.58 6.32 9.86
N SER A 51 11.28 5.11 10.32
CA SER A 51 12.27 4.25 10.98
C SER A 51 13.39 3.84 10.04
N ILE A 52 13.04 3.40 8.85
CA ILE A 52 14.00 2.97 7.85
C ILE A 52 14.88 4.14 7.39
N SER A 53 14.28 5.33 7.17
CA SER A 53 15.02 6.54 6.85
C SER A 53 16.08 6.85 7.92
N LYS A 54 15.73 6.66 9.20
CA LYS A 54 16.67 6.81 10.33
C LYS A 54 17.75 5.71 10.35
N LEU A 55 17.39 4.44 10.16
CA LEU A 55 18.32 3.30 10.12
C LEU A 55 19.35 3.41 8.98
N LEU A 56 18.89 3.85 7.80
CA LEU A 56 19.74 4.15 6.65
C LEU A 56 20.55 5.44 6.80
N ASN A 57 20.24 6.24 7.82
CA ASN A 57 20.75 7.59 8.01
C ASN A 57 20.58 8.45 6.75
N CYS A 58 19.37 8.47 6.19
CA CYS A 58 19.05 9.26 4.99
C CYS A 58 19.27 10.76 5.20
N LYS A 59 19.20 11.24 6.44
CA LYS A 59 19.61 12.60 6.82
C LYS A 59 21.04 12.90 6.39
N GLU A 60 21.98 11.97 6.58
CA GLU A 60 23.38 12.14 6.18
C GLU A 60 23.48 12.37 4.66
N ILE A 61 22.73 11.60 3.86
CA ILE A 61 22.64 11.81 2.40
C ILE A 61 22.03 13.18 2.12
N LEU A 62 20.88 13.50 2.71
CA LEU A 62 20.14 14.73 2.41
C LEU A 62 20.87 16.00 2.84
N CYS A 63 21.73 15.94 3.87
CA CYS A 63 22.51 17.07 4.37
C CYS A 63 23.96 17.11 3.86
N ALA A 64 24.43 16.09 3.14
CA ALA A 64 25.79 16.03 2.61
C ALA A 64 26.11 17.19 1.69
N GLU A 65 27.38 17.60 1.60
CA GLU A 65 27.83 18.60 0.63
C GLU A 65 27.87 18.02 -0.80
N SER A 66 28.32 16.77 -0.94
CA SER A 66 28.39 16.07 -2.21
C SER A 66 28.11 14.56 -2.04
N LEU A 67 27.82 13.88 -3.15
CA LEU A 67 27.66 12.43 -3.20
C LEU A 67 28.68 11.84 -4.18
N GLU A 68 29.28 10.73 -3.78
CA GLU A 68 30.14 9.91 -4.63
C GLU A 68 29.44 8.59 -4.95
N PHE A 69 29.62 8.13 -6.20
CA PHE A 69 29.07 6.88 -6.72
C PHE A 69 30.19 5.96 -7.18
N THR A 70 30.61 5.02 -6.34
CA THR A 70 31.73 4.12 -6.60
C THR A 70 31.27 2.72 -7.03
N ASP A 71 32.09 2.02 -7.81
CA ASP A 71 31.87 0.59 -8.06
C ASP A 71 32.00 -0.18 -6.74
N PHE A 72 30.97 -0.93 -6.41
CA PHE A 72 30.89 -1.74 -5.19
C PHE A 72 30.58 -3.20 -5.50
N THR A 73 30.85 -3.67 -6.72
CA THR A 73 30.42 -4.99 -7.20
C THR A 73 30.96 -6.14 -6.33
N ASN A 74 32.25 -6.12 -5.99
CA ASN A 74 32.85 -7.16 -5.16
C ASN A 74 32.34 -7.11 -3.72
N GLY A 75 32.20 -5.91 -3.15
CA GLY A 75 31.65 -5.72 -1.81
C GLY A 75 30.20 -6.16 -1.70
N ALA A 76 29.37 -5.85 -2.71
CA ALA A 76 27.99 -6.30 -2.77
C ALA A 76 27.88 -7.83 -2.84
N ARG A 77 28.76 -8.50 -3.61
CA ARG A 77 28.80 -9.97 -3.67
C ARG A 77 29.21 -10.57 -2.33
N GLU A 78 30.31 -10.10 -1.73
CA GLU A 78 30.79 -10.60 -0.44
C GLU A 78 29.78 -10.38 0.69
N MET A 79 29.19 -9.19 0.76
CA MET A 79 28.13 -8.86 1.72
C MET A 79 26.92 -9.77 1.52
N THR A 80 26.44 -9.90 0.28
CA THR A 80 25.29 -10.75 -0.05
C THR A 80 25.58 -12.20 0.27
N GLU A 81 26.80 -12.71 0.07
CA GLU A 81 27.17 -14.09 0.39
C GLU A 81 27.15 -14.34 1.91
N ARG A 82 27.68 -13.40 2.71
CA ARG A 82 27.91 -13.61 4.15
C ARG A 82 26.76 -13.21 5.05
N VAL A 83 25.96 -12.22 4.67
CA VAL A 83 24.92 -11.65 5.53
C VAL A 83 23.96 -12.72 6.06
N THR A 84 23.66 -12.65 7.34
CA THR A 84 22.69 -13.49 8.04
C THR A 84 21.49 -12.66 8.47
N LEU A 85 20.45 -13.34 8.96
CA LEU A 85 19.31 -12.64 9.57
C LEU A 85 19.76 -11.83 10.80
N ASP A 86 20.71 -12.35 11.59
CA ASP A 86 21.15 -11.71 12.83
C ASP A 86 21.85 -10.37 12.58
N ASP A 87 22.64 -10.28 11.50
CA ASP A 87 23.27 -9.02 11.08
C ASP A 87 22.23 -7.91 10.82
N CYS A 88 21.05 -8.29 10.30
CA CYS A 88 19.98 -7.35 9.97
C CYS A 88 19.31 -6.72 11.21
N PHE A 89 19.49 -7.30 12.39
CA PHE A 89 19.03 -6.71 13.66
C PHE A 89 19.99 -5.66 14.24
N GLY A 90 21.18 -5.48 13.63
CA GLY A 90 22.13 -4.43 14.01
C GLY A 90 21.81 -3.11 13.29
N PRO A 91 21.44 -2.02 13.99
CA PRO A 91 21.12 -0.73 13.36
C PRO A 91 22.22 -0.18 12.46
N GLU A 92 23.49 -0.32 12.87
CA GLU A 92 24.64 0.17 12.10
C GLU A 92 24.80 -0.55 10.75
N PHE A 93 24.35 -1.81 10.64
CA PHE A 93 24.41 -2.56 9.39
C PHE A 93 23.56 -1.92 8.29
N TRP A 94 22.44 -1.28 8.64
CA TRP A 94 21.53 -0.65 7.66
C TRP A 94 22.22 0.47 6.89
N LYS A 95 23.12 1.23 7.53
CA LYS A 95 23.91 2.28 6.88
C LYS A 95 24.81 1.73 5.77
N GLU A 96 25.25 0.48 5.88
CA GLU A 96 26.07 -0.21 4.88
C GLU A 96 25.26 -0.70 3.67
N LEU A 97 23.92 -0.68 3.73
CA LEU A 97 23.03 -1.13 2.66
C LEU A 97 22.73 -0.05 1.60
N ARG A 98 23.41 1.10 1.66
CA ARG A 98 23.23 2.24 0.75
C ARG A 98 23.90 2.04 -0.62
N TRP A 99 23.49 0.99 -1.30
CA TRP A 99 23.99 0.62 -2.63
C TRP A 99 22.86 0.04 -3.49
N PHE A 100 23.12 -0.02 -4.80
CA PHE A 100 22.22 -0.55 -5.81
C PHE A 100 23.01 -1.55 -6.65
N ALA A 101 22.35 -2.58 -7.16
CA ALA A 101 23.01 -3.53 -8.05
C ALA A 101 22.14 -4.00 -9.21
N LEU A 102 22.80 -4.21 -10.35
CA LEU A 102 22.28 -4.94 -11.48
C LEU A 102 22.40 -6.43 -11.17
N VAL A 103 21.27 -7.12 -11.16
CA VAL A 103 21.15 -8.52 -10.76
C VAL A 103 20.44 -9.34 -11.82
N GLU A 104 20.76 -10.63 -11.86
CA GLU A 104 20.12 -11.62 -12.73
C GLU A 104 19.33 -12.62 -11.87
N PRO A 105 18.00 -12.43 -11.70
CA PRO A 105 17.17 -13.35 -10.94
C PRO A 105 17.06 -14.72 -11.62
N CYS A 106 17.23 -15.78 -10.83
CA CYS A 106 17.06 -17.18 -11.24
C CYS A 106 16.35 -17.95 -10.13
N ASN A 107 15.02 -18.00 -10.23
CA ASN A 107 14.13 -18.51 -9.19
C ASN A 107 14.36 -17.80 -7.84
N ASP A 108 14.45 -16.47 -7.88
CA ASP A 108 14.60 -15.64 -6.69
C ASP A 108 13.31 -14.85 -6.44
N VAL A 109 12.91 -14.72 -5.18
CA VAL A 109 11.78 -13.87 -4.81
C VAL A 109 12.24 -12.42 -4.73
N VAL A 110 11.83 -11.61 -5.70
CA VAL A 110 12.23 -10.20 -5.84
C VAL A 110 11.00 -9.34 -6.14
N PRO A 111 11.04 -8.03 -5.83
CA PRO A 111 10.02 -7.10 -6.32
C PRO A 111 10.06 -7.02 -7.85
N MET A 112 8.89 -6.99 -8.48
CA MET A 112 8.78 -6.83 -9.93
C MET A 112 7.54 -6.01 -10.32
N ARG A 113 7.63 -5.34 -11.46
CA ARG A 113 6.47 -4.80 -12.18
C ARG A 113 6.19 -5.72 -13.36
N ALA A 114 5.04 -6.37 -13.35
CA ALA A 114 4.67 -7.29 -14.40
C ALA A 114 3.17 -7.25 -14.66
N LYS A 115 2.78 -7.69 -15.84
CA LYS A 115 1.39 -7.85 -16.20
C LYS A 115 0.87 -9.18 -15.69
N PHE A 116 0.17 -9.17 -14.56
CA PHE A 116 -0.43 -10.37 -13.96
C PHE A 116 -1.85 -10.63 -14.47
N GLY A 117 -2.53 -9.61 -15.00
CA GLY A 117 -3.86 -9.74 -15.58
C GLY A 117 -3.83 -10.47 -16.92
N THR A 118 -4.82 -11.34 -17.16
CA THR A 118 -4.94 -12.12 -18.39
C THR A 118 -5.42 -11.31 -19.59
N ARG A 119 -6.03 -10.14 -19.37
CA ARG A 119 -6.54 -9.29 -20.45
C ARG A 119 -5.40 -8.54 -21.13
N GLU A 120 -5.50 -8.36 -22.44
CA GLU A 120 -4.49 -7.65 -23.24
C GLU A 120 -4.28 -6.19 -22.80
N ASP A 121 -5.32 -5.56 -22.27
CA ASP A 121 -5.33 -4.18 -21.75
C ASP A 121 -4.99 -4.06 -20.27
N SER A 122 -4.55 -5.13 -19.60
CA SER A 122 -4.18 -5.05 -18.18
C SER A 122 -2.88 -4.27 -18.00
N ASP A 123 -2.92 -3.23 -17.15
CA ASP A 123 -1.72 -2.51 -16.76
C ASP A 123 -0.77 -3.40 -15.94
N PRO A 124 0.55 -3.23 -16.06
CA PRO A 124 1.50 -3.85 -15.16
C PRO A 124 1.23 -3.43 -13.71
N THR A 125 1.28 -4.38 -12.78
CA THR A 125 1.16 -4.12 -11.35
C THR A 125 2.41 -4.59 -10.60
N LEU A 126 2.51 -4.18 -9.34
CA LEU A 126 3.59 -4.60 -8.44
C LEU A 126 3.29 -5.99 -7.87
N GLY A 127 4.33 -6.82 -7.78
CA GLY A 127 4.27 -8.11 -7.12
C GLY A 127 5.64 -8.57 -6.63
N TRP A 128 5.62 -9.55 -5.74
CA TRP A 128 6.79 -10.24 -5.20
C TRP A 128 6.56 -11.72 -5.43
N ASN A 129 7.42 -12.32 -6.23
CA ASN A 129 7.29 -13.71 -6.63
C ASN A 129 8.64 -14.22 -7.12
N PHE A 130 8.74 -15.53 -7.33
CA PHE A 130 9.86 -16.14 -8.03
C PHE A 130 9.97 -15.55 -9.43
N LEU A 131 11.12 -14.93 -9.70
CA LEU A 131 11.48 -14.44 -11.01
C LEU A 131 12.68 -15.22 -11.54
N THR A 132 12.56 -15.66 -12.78
CA THR A 132 13.69 -16.05 -13.62
C THR A 132 13.73 -15.13 -14.82
N SER A 133 14.80 -14.35 -14.96
CA SER A 133 14.95 -13.40 -16.05
C SER A 133 16.34 -13.46 -16.64
N LYS A 134 16.41 -13.57 -17.97
CA LYS A 134 17.67 -13.38 -18.71
C LYS A 134 18.05 -11.91 -18.85
N GLN A 135 17.09 -11.00 -18.67
CA GLN A 135 17.33 -9.57 -18.65
C GLN A 135 17.61 -9.13 -17.21
N PRO A 136 18.81 -8.60 -16.91
CA PRO A 136 19.13 -8.13 -15.58
C PRO A 136 18.32 -6.89 -15.19
N ILE A 137 18.02 -6.75 -13.91
CA ILE A 137 17.25 -5.64 -13.33
C ILE A 137 18.06 -4.94 -12.23
N TRP A 138 17.78 -3.66 -12.00
CA TRP A 138 18.40 -2.94 -10.89
C TRP A 138 17.54 -3.08 -9.63
N LEU A 139 18.16 -3.47 -8.52
CA LEU A 139 17.53 -3.55 -7.20
C LEU A 139 18.36 -2.78 -6.17
N THR A 140 17.74 -2.41 -5.06
CA THR A 140 18.46 -1.87 -3.90
C THR A 140 19.23 -2.98 -3.18
N GLY A 141 20.29 -2.63 -2.45
CA GLY A 141 20.97 -3.59 -1.57
C GLY A 141 20.02 -4.24 -0.56
N LEU A 142 19.01 -3.51 -0.11
CA LEU A 142 18.00 -3.97 0.84
C LEU A 142 17.10 -5.04 0.21
N ASP A 143 16.64 -4.84 -1.03
CA ASP A 143 15.86 -5.84 -1.78
C ASP A 143 16.68 -7.10 -2.07
N ILE A 144 17.99 -6.97 -2.27
CA ILE A 144 18.90 -8.09 -2.54
C ILE A 144 19.09 -8.93 -1.26
N ILE A 145 19.29 -8.29 -0.11
CA ILE A 145 19.33 -8.99 1.18
C ILE A 145 17.96 -9.61 1.49
N ALA A 146 16.86 -8.89 1.24
CA ALA A 146 15.50 -9.42 1.41
C ALA A 146 15.28 -10.68 0.56
N ALA A 147 15.67 -10.65 -0.72
CA ALA A 147 15.59 -11.80 -1.62
C ALA A 147 16.40 -12.99 -1.13
N LYS A 148 17.60 -12.76 -0.56
CA LYS A 148 18.39 -13.81 0.09
C LYS A 148 17.69 -14.41 1.30
N LEU A 149 17.12 -13.58 2.17
CA LEU A 149 16.42 -14.06 3.37
C LEU A 149 15.21 -14.92 2.99
N ILE A 150 14.47 -14.52 1.95
CA ILE A 150 13.30 -15.26 1.46
C ILE A 150 13.71 -16.53 0.72
N THR A 151 14.62 -16.44 -0.25
CA THR A 151 14.97 -17.56 -1.14
C THR A 151 15.98 -18.52 -0.52
N GLY A 152 16.75 -18.07 0.47
CA GLY A 152 17.80 -18.87 1.13
C GLY A 152 19.11 -18.94 0.35
N LYS A 153 19.26 -18.18 -0.75
CA LYS A 153 20.47 -18.14 -1.59
C LYS A 153 20.83 -16.71 -2.00
N PRO A 154 22.12 -16.41 -2.24
CA PRO A 154 22.55 -15.11 -2.73
C PRO A 154 22.05 -14.85 -4.15
N LEU A 155 21.58 -13.62 -4.41
CA LEU A 155 21.18 -13.19 -5.74
C LEU A 155 22.41 -12.93 -6.62
N LYS A 156 22.37 -13.30 -7.90
CA LYS A 156 23.49 -13.12 -8.81
C LYS A 156 23.70 -11.64 -9.15
N THR A 157 24.68 -11.01 -8.49
CA THR A 157 25.07 -9.60 -8.73
C THR A 157 26.06 -9.48 -9.88
N LEU A 158 25.69 -8.71 -10.90
CA LEU A 158 26.54 -8.43 -12.08
C LEU A 158 27.39 -7.17 -11.89
N LYS A 159 26.77 -6.11 -11.36
CA LYS A 159 27.39 -4.80 -11.12
C LYS A 159 26.74 -4.15 -9.92
N ALA A 160 27.48 -3.43 -9.09
CA ALA A 160 26.91 -2.62 -8.01
C ALA A 160 27.54 -1.22 -7.93
N ILE A 161 26.75 -0.27 -7.46
CA ILE A 161 27.17 1.10 -7.16
C ILE A 161 26.84 1.42 -5.71
N ARG A 162 27.78 2.04 -4.99
CA ARG A 162 27.56 2.53 -3.62
C ARG A 162 27.34 4.03 -3.62
N VAL A 163 26.43 4.50 -2.77
CA VAL A 163 26.19 5.93 -2.53
C VAL A 163 26.94 6.34 -1.27
N THR A 164 27.90 7.24 -1.40
CA THR A 164 28.71 7.73 -0.28
C THR A 164 28.52 9.25 -0.13
N PRO A 165 27.89 9.71 0.97
CA PRO A 165 27.81 11.14 1.27
C PRO A 165 29.14 11.68 1.78
N HIS A 166 29.50 12.89 1.36
CA HIS A 166 30.72 13.58 1.77
C HIS A 166 30.41 14.99 2.28
N GLY A 167 31.08 15.36 3.38
CA GLY A 167 30.93 16.67 4.01
C GLY A 167 29.52 16.93 4.55
N VAL A 168 29.30 18.14 5.04
CA VAL A 168 27.99 18.65 5.44
C VAL A 168 27.82 20.00 4.77
N GLN A 169 26.69 20.21 4.10
CA GLN A 169 26.45 21.46 3.38
C GLN A 169 26.45 22.68 4.34
N PRO A 170 26.83 23.87 3.85
CA PRO A 170 26.72 25.10 4.63
C PRO A 170 25.26 25.58 4.76
N GLY A 171 25.01 26.39 5.79
CA GLY A 171 23.72 27.08 5.98
C GLY A 171 22.64 26.26 6.68
N LEU A 172 22.96 25.05 7.16
CA LEU A 172 22.08 24.31 8.05
C LEU A 172 21.89 25.09 9.36
N MET A 173 20.64 25.18 9.80
CA MET A 173 20.30 25.89 11.03
C MET A 173 19.11 25.23 11.74
N PRO A 174 19.09 25.25 13.08
CA PRO A 174 17.95 24.83 13.86
C PRO A 174 16.69 25.57 13.44
N ILE A 175 15.55 24.88 13.51
CA ILE A 175 14.23 25.49 13.39
C ILE A 175 13.38 25.13 14.58
N LYS A 176 12.32 25.90 14.76
CA LYS A 176 11.27 25.59 15.72
C LYS A 176 10.00 25.22 14.96
N LEU A 177 9.54 23.99 15.14
CA LEU A 177 8.27 23.48 14.61
C LEU A 177 7.19 23.63 15.67
N TYR A 178 6.05 24.19 15.27
CA TYR A 178 4.86 24.35 16.13
C TYR A 178 5.17 25.07 17.46
N ASP A 179 6.11 26.02 17.45
CA ASP A 179 6.58 26.78 18.62
C ASP A 179 7.00 25.96 19.85
N GLN A 180 7.21 24.66 19.70
CA GLN A 180 7.48 23.73 20.79
C GLN A 180 8.64 22.79 20.51
N LEU A 181 8.79 22.35 19.25
CA LEU A 181 9.78 21.35 18.88
C LEU A 181 10.95 22.02 18.17
N GLU A 182 12.07 22.14 18.85
CA GLU A 182 13.33 22.50 18.20
C GLU A 182 13.88 21.29 17.42
N VAL A 183 14.26 21.52 16.17
CA VAL A 183 14.89 20.52 15.31
C VAL A 183 16.17 21.10 14.74
N ASP A 184 17.30 20.55 15.14
CA ASP A 184 18.61 20.89 14.59
C ASP A 184 19.00 19.85 13.52
N PRO A 185 19.04 20.19 12.22
CA PRO A 185 19.38 19.24 11.16
C PRO A 185 20.81 18.67 11.28
N LEU A 186 21.70 19.27 12.06
CA LEU A 186 23.02 18.71 12.34
C LEU A 186 22.95 17.53 13.32
N ARG A 187 21.98 17.55 14.24
CA ARG A 187 21.88 16.58 15.33
C ARG A 187 20.70 15.64 15.15
N ASP A 188 19.53 16.20 14.89
CA ASP A 188 18.25 15.53 14.89
C ASP A 188 17.86 14.98 13.51
N ASP A 189 17.00 13.96 13.52
CA ASP A 189 16.30 13.48 12.34
C ASP A 189 14.88 14.07 12.33
N LEU A 190 14.53 14.80 11.26
CA LEU A 190 13.23 15.48 11.17
C LEU A 190 12.06 14.49 11.25
N ALA A 191 12.13 13.35 10.58
CA ALA A 191 11.03 12.39 10.55
C ALA A 191 10.82 11.79 11.94
N VAL A 192 11.91 11.45 12.65
CA VAL A 192 11.84 10.98 14.05
C VAL A 192 11.24 12.03 14.96
N LYS A 193 11.71 13.29 14.88
CA LYS A 193 11.18 14.39 15.71
C LYS A 193 9.68 14.65 15.47
N LEU A 194 9.22 14.55 14.23
CA LEU A 194 7.79 14.64 13.90
C LEU A 194 6.98 13.48 14.49
N ILE A 195 7.53 12.26 14.53
CA ILE A 195 6.88 11.11 15.19
C ILE A 195 6.84 11.28 16.71
N GLU A 196 7.90 11.82 17.32
CA GLU A 196 7.93 12.13 18.76
C GLU A 196 6.83 13.14 19.12
N LEU A 197 6.75 14.25 18.37
CA LEU A 197 5.71 15.27 18.56
C LEU A 197 4.30 14.70 18.30
N ARG A 198 4.13 13.89 17.25
CA ARG A 198 2.86 13.22 16.97
C ARG A 198 2.39 12.38 18.16
N SER A 199 3.29 11.63 18.79
CA SER A 199 2.96 10.81 19.95
C SER A 199 2.47 11.67 21.12
N ALA A 200 3.16 12.78 21.40
CA ALA A 200 2.78 13.72 22.45
C ALA A 200 1.43 14.43 22.19
N MET A 201 1.07 14.63 20.93
CA MET A 201 -0.17 15.32 20.53
C MET A 201 -1.36 14.38 20.33
N LYS A 202 -1.17 13.06 20.19
CA LYS A 202 -2.23 12.11 19.81
C LYS A 202 -3.50 12.18 20.67
N ALA A 203 -3.36 12.41 21.98
CA ALA A 203 -4.48 12.54 22.90
C ALA A 203 -5.00 13.99 23.05
N LYS A 204 -4.15 14.99 22.79
CA LYS A 204 -4.44 16.42 22.99
C LYS A 204 -5.10 17.05 21.77
N ASP A 205 -4.58 16.72 20.59
CA ASP A 205 -5.02 17.23 19.30
C ASP A 205 -4.87 16.11 18.24
N PRO A 206 -5.91 15.28 18.07
CA PRO A 206 -5.90 14.19 17.10
C PRO A 206 -5.75 14.65 15.64
N GLU A 207 -6.24 15.84 15.29
CA GLU A 207 -6.16 16.38 13.93
C GLU A 207 -4.72 16.78 13.61
N LEU A 208 -4.06 17.50 14.51
CA LEU A 208 -2.63 17.80 14.38
C LEU A 208 -1.80 16.50 14.34
N ALA A 209 -2.12 15.51 15.18
CA ALA A 209 -1.42 14.22 15.16
C ALA A 209 -1.58 13.48 13.81
N ALA A 210 -2.72 13.64 13.13
CA ALA A 210 -2.92 13.13 11.78
C ALA A 210 -2.05 13.90 10.75
N GLY A 211 -2.02 15.23 10.83
CA GLY A 211 -1.14 16.07 9.99
C GLY A 211 0.35 15.74 10.18
N LEU A 212 0.80 15.56 11.42
CA LEU A 212 2.18 15.17 11.74
C LEU A 212 2.53 13.78 11.21
N LYS A 213 1.56 12.84 11.16
CA LYS A 213 1.75 11.53 10.51
C LYS A 213 2.11 11.70 9.04
N VAL A 214 1.35 12.56 8.34
CA VAL A 214 1.59 12.85 6.92
C VAL A 214 2.96 13.52 6.75
N ALA A 215 3.24 14.56 7.53
CA ALA A 215 4.51 15.28 7.47
C ALA A 215 5.73 14.36 7.70
N ALA A 216 5.67 13.46 8.69
CA ALA A 216 6.76 12.53 8.98
C ALA A 216 7.04 11.56 7.83
N ASN A 217 5.99 10.98 7.22
CA ASN A 217 6.15 10.10 6.06
C ASN A 217 6.60 10.87 4.82
N SER A 218 6.12 12.10 4.62
CA SER A 218 6.59 12.98 3.54
C SER A 218 8.07 13.31 3.70
N ALA A 219 8.53 13.64 4.91
CA ALA A 219 9.93 13.94 5.19
C ALA A 219 10.84 12.72 5.03
N ALA A 220 10.37 11.53 5.40
CA ALA A 220 11.13 10.29 5.27
C ALA A 220 11.25 9.79 3.82
N PHE A 221 10.22 10.02 3.01
CA PHE A 221 10.08 9.36 1.71
C PHE A 221 9.29 10.19 0.68
N GLY A 222 8.08 10.66 1.04
CA GLY A 222 7.09 11.15 0.06
C GLY A 222 7.52 12.37 -0.75
N LEU A 223 8.18 13.36 -0.11
CA LEU A 223 8.72 14.54 -0.80
C LEU A 223 9.80 14.16 -1.82
N LEU A 224 10.55 13.09 -1.54
CA LEU A 224 11.71 12.67 -2.30
C LEU A 224 11.32 11.90 -3.57
N CYS A 225 10.07 11.45 -3.68
CA CYS A 225 9.55 10.78 -4.87
C CYS A 225 8.54 11.62 -5.67
N GLN A 226 8.38 12.90 -5.33
CA GLN A 226 7.35 13.74 -5.95
C GLN A 226 7.73 14.10 -7.40
N LEU A 227 6.81 13.83 -8.31
CA LEU A 227 6.82 14.29 -9.69
C LEU A 227 5.59 15.18 -9.92
N ASN A 228 5.80 16.34 -10.54
CA ASN A 228 4.77 17.30 -10.89
C ASN A 228 4.40 17.09 -12.37
N VAL A 229 3.14 16.74 -12.63
CA VAL A 229 2.64 16.57 -13.99
C VAL A 229 2.52 17.94 -14.66
N LYS A 230 3.16 18.10 -15.82
CA LYS A 230 3.11 19.30 -16.65
C LYS A 230 2.72 18.94 -18.08
N ASP A 231 1.91 19.79 -18.70
CA ASP A 231 1.69 19.77 -20.13
C ASP A 231 2.75 20.64 -20.82
N LEU A 232 3.46 20.06 -21.77
CA LEU A 232 4.36 20.77 -22.67
C LEU A 232 3.53 21.57 -23.69
N GLU A 233 4.01 22.78 -24.01
CA GLU A 233 3.34 23.66 -24.99
C GLU A 233 3.24 23.01 -26.37
N SER A 234 4.28 22.27 -26.76
CA SER A 234 4.33 21.46 -27.98
C SER A 234 4.82 20.05 -27.63
N PRO A 235 4.22 18.99 -28.21
CA PRO A 235 4.72 17.64 -28.00
C PRO A 235 6.19 17.50 -28.40
N SER A 236 7.02 16.98 -27.51
CA SER A 236 8.45 16.79 -27.77
C SER A 236 8.96 15.45 -27.23
N PRO A 237 10.00 14.87 -27.84
CA PRO A 237 10.66 13.68 -27.30
C PRO A 237 11.26 13.99 -25.91
N LEU A 238 11.08 13.08 -24.96
CA LEU A 238 11.76 13.11 -23.68
C LEU A 238 12.87 12.06 -23.66
N GLN A 239 14.01 12.39 -23.04
CA GLN A 239 15.05 11.41 -22.79
C GLN A 239 14.69 10.58 -21.55
N VAL A 240 14.65 9.25 -21.70
CA VAL A 240 14.33 8.30 -20.63
C VAL A 240 15.59 7.58 -20.18
N PHE A 241 15.81 7.56 -18.87
CA PHE A 241 16.82 6.76 -18.20
C PHE A 241 16.13 5.78 -17.26
N SER A 242 16.29 4.47 -17.49
CA SER A 242 15.72 3.41 -16.65
C SER A 242 16.66 2.22 -16.57
N GLY A 243 17.34 2.07 -15.44
CA GLY A 243 18.41 1.08 -15.30
C GLY A 243 19.52 1.26 -16.33
N GLU A 244 19.68 0.26 -17.20
CA GLU A 244 20.64 0.29 -18.33
C GLU A 244 20.03 0.86 -19.62
N ALA A 245 18.71 1.12 -19.65
CA ALA A 245 18.04 1.69 -20.82
C ALA A 245 18.22 3.21 -20.87
N ASN A 246 18.55 3.71 -22.07
CA ASN A 246 18.69 5.13 -22.37
C ASN A 246 18.15 5.40 -23.78
N TYR A 247 16.99 6.04 -23.91
CA TYR A 247 16.34 6.26 -25.21
C TYR A 247 15.45 7.50 -25.20
N ALA A 248 15.17 8.05 -26.38
CA ALA A 248 14.20 9.12 -26.55
C ALA A 248 12.80 8.55 -26.78
N THR A 249 11.77 9.11 -26.14
CA THR A 249 10.38 8.77 -26.42
C THR A 249 9.95 9.26 -27.80
N GLN A 250 8.81 8.78 -28.29
CA GLN A 250 8.03 9.55 -29.27
C GLN A 250 7.63 10.91 -28.68
N PRO A 251 7.30 11.92 -29.49
CA PRO A 251 6.82 13.20 -28.98
C PRO A 251 5.64 13.02 -28.02
N VAL A 252 5.80 13.45 -26.78
CA VAL A 252 4.77 13.39 -25.74
C VAL A 252 4.36 14.79 -25.32
N LYS A 253 3.11 14.94 -24.89
CA LYS A 253 2.60 16.20 -24.34
C LYS A 253 2.75 16.28 -22.81
N VAL A 254 2.68 15.15 -22.13
CA VAL A 254 2.75 15.09 -20.67
C VAL A 254 4.19 14.84 -20.24
N TRP A 255 4.68 15.64 -19.32
CA TRP A 255 5.98 15.50 -18.68
C TRP A 255 5.80 15.43 -17.15
N GLU A 256 6.33 14.37 -16.55
CA GLU A 256 6.43 14.23 -15.10
C GLU A 256 7.73 14.89 -14.61
N GLN A 257 7.65 16.18 -14.26
CA GLN A 257 8.82 16.94 -13.82
C GLN A 257 9.18 16.61 -12.37
N PRO A 258 10.43 16.23 -12.08
CA PRO A 258 10.94 16.15 -10.71
C PRO A 258 10.62 17.40 -9.87
N ALA A 259 10.02 17.22 -8.69
CA ALA A 259 9.83 18.31 -7.74
C ALA A 259 11.15 18.75 -7.10
N GLU A 260 11.12 19.87 -6.38
CA GLU A 260 12.29 20.50 -5.75
C GLU A 260 13.14 19.51 -4.93
N PHE A 261 12.49 18.68 -4.11
CA PHE A 261 13.18 17.71 -3.24
C PHE A 261 13.32 16.30 -3.83
N PHE A 262 13.02 16.10 -5.12
CA PHE A 262 13.10 14.78 -5.75
C PHE A 262 14.50 14.17 -5.63
N CYS A 263 14.57 12.99 -5.03
CA CYS A 263 15.79 12.21 -4.79
C CYS A 263 15.45 10.70 -4.84
N PRO A 264 15.45 10.08 -6.03
CA PRO A 264 15.04 8.69 -6.20
C PRO A 264 15.98 7.71 -5.49
N LEU A 265 17.21 8.12 -5.17
CA LEU A 265 18.15 7.35 -4.35
C LEU A 265 17.59 7.04 -2.97
N ILE A 266 17.19 8.08 -2.22
CA ILE A 266 16.67 7.91 -0.86
C ILE A 266 15.32 7.18 -0.92
N THR A 267 14.44 7.61 -1.82
CA THR A 267 13.11 7.00 -2.04
C THR A 267 13.20 5.48 -2.18
N SER A 268 14.08 5.00 -3.06
CA SER A 268 14.22 3.57 -3.35
C SER A 268 14.83 2.82 -2.18
N LEU A 269 15.85 3.39 -1.52
CA LEU A 269 16.46 2.77 -0.35
C LEU A 269 15.45 2.62 0.81
N VAL A 270 14.61 3.63 1.04
CA VAL A 270 13.60 3.60 2.10
C VAL A 270 12.54 2.54 1.85
N THR A 271 12.05 2.38 0.61
CA THR A 271 11.09 1.30 0.33
C THR A 271 11.74 -0.07 0.28
N GLY A 272 12.96 -0.19 -0.25
CA GLY A 272 13.75 -1.43 -0.15
C GLY A 272 13.93 -1.89 1.30
N GLY A 273 14.11 -0.96 2.24
CA GLY A 273 14.17 -1.28 3.66
C GLY A 273 12.86 -1.75 4.27
N SER A 274 11.72 -1.32 3.73
CA SER A 274 10.40 -1.85 4.10
C SER A 274 10.29 -3.31 3.68
N HIS A 275 10.77 -3.63 2.48
CA HIS A 275 10.79 -5.01 2.00
C HIS A 275 11.72 -5.89 2.84
N LEU A 276 12.88 -5.35 3.27
CA LEU A 276 13.78 -6.06 4.17
C LEU A 276 13.14 -6.35 5.53
N LEU A 277 12.46 -5.40 6.16
CA LEU A 277 11.72 -5.64 7.42
C LEU A 277 10.66 -6.74 7.25
N CYS A 278 9.90 -6.71 6.15
CA CYS A 278 8.92 -7.75 5.84
C CYS A 278 9.59 -9.11 5.63
N ALA A 279 10.70 -9.17 4.91
CA ALA A 279 11.47 -10.40 4.69
C ALA A 279 12.07 -10.97 5.99
N MET A 280 12.54 -10.10 6.90
CA MET A 280 13.00 -10.50 8.23
C MET A 280 11.86 -11.13 9.04
N LEU A 281 10.68 -10.51 9.05
CA LEU A 281 9.51 -11.04 9.76
C LEU A 281 9.06 -12.38 9.17
N GLU A 282 8.96 -12.47 7.85
CA GLU A 282 8.64 -13.70 7.13
C GLU A 282 9.65 -14.82 7.46
N ARG A 283 10.95 -14.48 7.48
CA ARG A 283 12.01 -15.43 7.81
C ARG A 283 11.89 -15.96 9.23
N LEU A 284 11.69 -15.10 10.22
CA LEU A 284 11.50 -15.50 11.62
C LEU A 284 10.28 -16.41 11.80
N MET A 285 9.16 -16.06 11.16
CA MET A 285 7.94 -16.87 11.19
C MET A 285 8.21 -18.25 10.58
N ARG A 286 8.86 -18.29 9.41
CA ARG A 286 9.18 -19.53 8.69
C ARG A 286 10.17 -20.42 9.42
N ASP A 287 11.16 -19.85 10.11
CA ASP A 287 12.14 -20.63 10.89
C ASP A 287 11.48 -21.33 12.08
N LEU A 288 10.34 -20.82 12.56
CA LEU A 288 9.46 -21.50 13.50
C LEU A 288 8.38 -22.36 12.80
N GLY A 289 8.42 -22.53 11.48
CA GLY A 289 7.39 -23.26 10.71
C GLY A 289 6.03 -22.55 10.62
N GLY A 290 5.92 -21.30 11.11
CA GLY A 290 4.71 -20.49 11.00
C GLY A 290 4.55 -19.87 9.62
N GLN A 291 3.39 -19.23 9.41
CA GLN A 291 3.06 -18.54 8.18
C GLN A 291 2.42 -17.17 8.44
N ILE A 292 2.40 -16.34 7.40
CA ILE A 292 1.74 -15.04 7.39
C ILE A 292 0.65 -15.13 6.35
N ALA A 293 -0.59 -14.78 6.68
CA ALA A 293 -1.75 -14.90 5.80
C ALA A 293 -1.86 -13.76 4.78
N ALA A 294 -1.43 -12.56 5.19
CA ALA A 294 -1.34 -11.38 4.35
C ALA A 294 -0.35 -10.36 4.93
N MET A 295 0.20 -9.53 4.04
CA MET A 295 0.98 -8.35 4.39
C MET A 295 0.45 -7.13 3.64
N ASP A 296 0.50 -5.96 4.27
CA ASP A 296 0.14 -4.69 3.67
C ASP A 296 1.10 -3.60 4.14
N THR A 297 2.23 -3.48 3.42
CA THR A 297 3.35 -2.58 3.70
C THR A 297 4.02 -2.83 5.06
N ASP A 298 3.47 -2.26 6.13
CA ASP A 298 3.95 -2.35 7.51
C ASP A 298 3.11 -3.29 8.36
N GLY A 299 1.91 -3.66 7.91
CA GLY A 299 1.01 -4.59 8.58
C GLY A 299 1.21 -6.04 8.16
N ALA A 300 1.13 -6.98 9.11
CA ALA A 300 1.22 -8.42 8.88
C ALA A 300 0.19 -9.22 9.69
N MET A 301 -0.53 -10.12 9.03
CA MET A 301 -1.49 -11.03 9.65
C MET A 301 -0.81 -12.39 9.90
N THR A 302 -0.10 -12.50 11.03
CA THR A 302 0.69 -13.69 11.37
C THR A 302 -0.19 -14.80 11.92
N ILE A 303 -0.13 -16.02 11.37
CA ILE A 303 -1.00 -17.12 11.81
C ILE A 303 -0.62 -17.52 13.24
N SER A 304 -1.57 -17.37 14.16
CA SER A 304 -1.30 -17.58 15.58
C SER A 304 -2.56 -17.77 16.42
N THR A 305 -2.40 -18.53 17.49
CA THR A 305 -3.41 -18.75 18.54
C THR A 305 -2.78 -18.57 19.91
N LYS A 306 -3.59 -18.55 20.98
CA LYS A 306 -3.08 -18.43 22.35
C LYS A 306 -2.01 -19.47 22.68
N HIS A 307 -2.21 -20.71 22.26
CA HIS A 307 -1.35 -21.85 22.62
C HIS A 307 -0.55 -22.42 21.44
N GLY A 308 -0.69 -21.84 20.24
CA GLY A 308 -0.13 -22.39 19.01
C GLY A 308 -0.83 -23.68 18.57
N GLY A 309 -0.21 -24.41 17.65
CA GLY A 309 -0.67 -25.72 17.17
C GLY A 309 -0.96 -25.74 15.68
N LEU A 310 -1.56 -26.83 15.19
CA LEU A 310 -1.97 -26.94 13.79
C LEU A 310 -3.38 -26.41 13.61
N PHE A 311 -3.60 -25.61 12.57
CA PHE A 311 -4.90 -25.08 12.20
C PHE A 311 -5.31 -25.57 10.80
N PRO A 312 -6.55 -26.05 10.59
CA PRO A 312 -7.02 -26.48 9.27
C PRO A 312 -6.87 -25.37 8.23
N CYS A 313 -6.21 -25.68 7.12
CA CYS A 313 -6.02 -24.72 6.03
C CYS A 313 -5.82 -25.49 4.73
N ALA A 314 -6.76 -25.32 3.79
CA ALA A 314 -6.67 -25.98 2.50
C ALA A 314 -5.38 -25.55 1.77
N GLY A 315 -4.66 -26.52 1.20
CA GLY A 315 -3.38 -26.28 0.54
C GLY A 315 -2.21 -25.96 1.49
N GLY A 316 -2.41 -26.05 2.80
CA GLY A 316 -1.35 -25.91 3.80
C GLY A 316 -0.28 -27.02 3.69
N PRO A 317 0.97 -26.75 4.12
CA PRO A 317 2.07 -27.70 3.98
C PRO A 317 2.04 -28.83 5.02
N ASP A 318 1.33 -28.67 6.13
CA ASP A 318 1.26 -29.63 7.23
C ASP A 318 0.04 -30.55 7.12
N ARG A 319 0.00 -31.60 7.95
CA ARG A 319 -1.14 -32.53 8.03
C ARG A 319 -1.67 -32.75 9.45
N LEU A 320 -2.99 -32.75 9.60
CA LEU A 320 -3.71 -33.16 10.81
C LEU A 320 -3.99 -34.67 10.78
N GLU A 321 -3.61 -35.41 11.82
CA GLU A 321 -3.82 -36.87 11.88
C GLU A 321 -5.29 -37.31 12.07
N LYS A 322 -6.16 -36.43 12.59
CA LYS A 322 -7.53 -36.81 13.03
C LYS A 322 -8.65 -35.89 12.55
N TYR A 323 -8.46 -35.10 11.49
CA TYR A 323 -9.46 -34.11 11.05
C TYR A 323 -10.10 -34.48 9.71
N ARG A 324 -11.39 -34.87 9.75
CA ARG A 324 -12.22 -35.11 8.56
C ARG A 324 -13.00 -33.84 8.22
N VAL A 325 -12.50 -33.04 7.29
CA VAL A 325 -13.29 -32.00 6.59
C VAL A 325 -12.96 -32.05 5.10
N GLU A 326 -13.82 -31.43 4.29
CA GLU A 326 -13.74 -31.42 2.83
C GLU A 326 -12.42 -30.83 2.28
N SER A 327 -11.70 -30.01 3.06
CA SER A 327 -10.37 -29.47 2.73
C SER A 327 -9.23 -30.50 2.79
N GLY A 328 -9.53 -31.75 3.15
CA GLY A 328 -8.54 -32.79 3.42
C GLY A 328 -7.86 -32.62 4.78
N HIS A 329 -6.75 -33.33 4.98
CA HIS A 329 -5.97 -33.25 6.23
C HIS A 329 -5.00 -32.06 6.26
N ALA A 330 -5.02 -31.16 5.27
CA ALA A 330 -4.05 -30.07 5.16
C ALA A 330 -4.20 -29.02 6.27
N SER A 331 -3.07 -28.54 6.77
CA SER A 331 -3.01 -27.56 7.86
C SER A 331 -1.81 -26.63 7.74
N VAL A 332 -1.81 -25.60 8.57
CA VAL A 332 -0.69 -24.68 8.79
C VAL A 332 -0.38 -24.63 10.29
N ARG A 333 0.90 -24.49 10.65
CA ARG A 333 1.28 -24.17 12.03
C ARG A 333 0.89 -22.74 12.39
N ALA A 334 0.03 -22.61 13.39
CA ALA A 334 -0.19 -21.38 14.13
C ALA A 334 0.85 -21.26 15.25
N LEU A 335 1.55 -20.14 15.30
CA LEU A 335 2.43 -19.84 16.43
C LEU A 335 1.61 -19.53 17.68
N SER A 336 2.16 -19.81 18.85
CA SER A 336 1.60 -19.31 20.12
C SER A 336 1.78 -17.79 20.23
N PHE A 337 0.93 -17.15 21.03
CA PHE A 337 1.07 -15.73 21.33
C PHE A 337 2.45 -15.39 21.93
N ALA A 338 2.98 -16.27 22.79
CA ALA A 338 4.32 -16.13 23.36
C ALA A 338 5.43 -16.18 22.29
N GLU A 339 5.34 -17.11 21.33
CA GLU A 339 6.30 -17.16 20.20
C GLU A 339 6.23 -15.88 19.35
N VAL A 340 5.02 -15.37 19.08
CA VAL A 340 4.83 -14.09 18.37
C VAL A 340 5.48 -12.94 19.16
N ASP A 341 5.33 -12.92 20.48
CA ASP A 341 5.94 -11.89 21.32
C ASP A 341 7.48 -11.98 21.34
N CYS A 342 8.05 -13.20 21.33
CA CYS A 342 9.49 -13.39 21.16
C CYS A 342 9.99 -12.87 19.80
N ILE A 343 9.23 -13.05 18.72
CA ILE A 343 9.58 -12.48 17.40
C ILE A 343 9.59 -10.95 17.47
N ARG A 344 8.55 -10.35 18.06
CA ARG A 344 8.40 -8.90 18.18
C ARG A 344 9.58 -8.29 18.96
N GLU A 345 9.99 -8.92 20.06
CA GLU A 345 11.09 -8.43 20.89
C GLU A 345 12.42 -8.36 20.12
N LYS A 346 12.68 -9.27 19.17
CA LYS A 346 13.89 -9.21 18.34
C LYS A 346 14.00 -7.92 17.53
N PHE A 347 12.87 -7.34 17.11
CA PHE A 347 12.85 -6.10 16.35
C PHE A 347 13.11 -4.86 17.22
N GLU A 348 13.06 -4.94 18.55
CA GLU A 348 13.32 -3.78 19.42
C GLU A 348 14.74 -3.24 19.31
N SER A 349 15.70 -4.04 18.83
CA SER A 349 17.06 -3.55 18.53
C SER A 349 17.06 -2.49 17.42
N LEU A 350 16.05 -2.49 16.53
CA LEU A 350 15.90 -1.56 15.42
C LEU A 350 15.00 -0.37 15.74
N ASN A 351 14.47 -0.28 16.96
CA ASN A 351 13.49 0.73 17.37
C ASN A 351 14.14 2.13 17.51
N PRO A 352 13.89 3.09 16.60
CA PRO A 352 14.58 4.38 16.60
C PRO A 352 14.18 5.32 17.75
N TRP A 353 13.09 5.00 18.45
CA TRP A 353 12.54 5.79 19.56
C TRP A 353 12.32 4.92 20.80
N ARG A 354 13.11 3.86 20.95
CA ARG A 354 13.09 2.98 22.13
C ARG A 354 13.13 3.79 23.42
N ASP A 355 14.02 4.78 23.46
CA ASP A 355 14.28 5.60 24.65
C ASP A 355 13.28 6.75 24.81
N THR A 356 12.59 7.17 23.73
CA THR A 356 11.75 8.38 23.73
C THR A 356 10.25 8.10 23.77
N LEU A 357 9.76 7.03 23.11
CA LEU A 357 8.32 6.78 22.98
C LEU A 357 7.77 5.61 23.80
N LYS A 358 8.62 4.78 24.40
CA LYS A 358 8.22 3.56 25.15
C LYS A 358 7.17 2.72 24.42
N ALA A 359 7.24 2.71 23.09
CA ALA A 359 6.31 2.02 22.22
C ALA A 359 7.06 0.93 21.45
N PRO A 360 6.55 -0.30 21.37
CA PRO A 360 7.18 -1.36 20.58
C PRO A 360 7.36 -0.96 19.12
N PHE A 361 8.41 -1.46 18.49
CA PHE A 361 8.66 -1.27 17.07
C PHE A 361 7.72 -2.13 16.22
N LEU A 362 7.60 -3.43 16.53
CA LEU A 362 6.59 -4.31 15.94
C LEU A 362 5.42 -4.50 16.91
N LYS A 363 4.34 -3.74 16.69
CA LYS A 363 3.20 -3.64 17.60
C LYS A 363 2.20 -4.75 17.36
N LEU A 364 1.48 -5.14 18.42
CA LEU A 364 0.14 -5.69 18.28
C LEU A 364 -0.83 -4.52 18.16
N GLU A 365 -1.59 -4.49 17.07
CA GLU A 365 -2.62 -3.46 16.89
C GLU A 365 -3.83 -3.70 17.80
N LYS A 366 -4.66 -2.66 17.96
CA LYS A 366 -5.81 -2.64 18.88
C LYS A 366 -6.82 -3.77 18.62
N GLU A 367 -6.88 -4.29 17.40
CA GLU A 367 -7.78 -5.37 17.02
C GLU A 367 -7.48 -6.70 17.73
N ASN A 368 -6.25 -6.87 18.22
CA ASN A 368 -5.87 -8.07 18.98
C ASN A 368 -6.43 -8.09 20.41
N PHE A 369 -6.99 -6.97 20.90
CA PHE A 369 -7.39 -6.81 22.29
C PHE A 369 -8.88 -6.52 22.43
N ASP A 370 -9.46 -6.89 23.57
CA ASP A 370 -10.79 -6.42 23.99
C ASP A 370 -10.73 -5.06 24.71
N SER A 371 -11.84 -4.66 25.32
CA SER A 371 -11.94 -3.41 26.08
C SER A 371 -11.16 -3.41 27.39
N ASP A 372 -10.88 -4.59 27.94
CA ASP A 372 -10.14 -4.75 29.20
C ASP A 372 -8.62 -4.81 28.95
N GLY A 373 -8.21 -4.84 27.67
CA GLY A 373 -6.81 -4.91 27.25
C GLY A 373 -6.28 -6.33 27.16
N GLU A 374 -7.16 -7.34 27.29
CA GLU A 374 -6.78 -8.74 27.19
C GLU A 374 -6.72 -9.17 25.73
N ARG A 375 -5.68 -9.93 25.38
CA ARG A 375 -5.47 -10.39 24.00
C ARG A 375 -6.47 -11.49 23.66
N GLN A 376 -7.32 -11.22 22.68
CA GLN A 376 -8.36 -12.14 22.21
C GLN A 376 -7.93 -12.84 20.92
N GLN A 377 -8.56 -13.97 20.62
CA GLN A 377 -8.36 -14.65 19.34
C GLN A 377 -8.93 -13.79 18.21
N LEU A 378 -8.05 -13.31 17.33
CA LEU A 378 -8.41 -12.61 16.10
C LEU A 378 -8.34 -13.59 14.93
N TYR A 379 -9.18 -13.38 13.92
CA TYR A 379 -9.18 -14.13 12.66
C TYR A 379 -9.02 -13.17 11.49
N ALA A 380 -8.44 -13.67 10.41
CA ALA A 380 -8.36 -12.99 9.13
C ALA A 380 -9.11 -13.77 8.05
N TYR A 381 -9.73 -13.03 7.14
CA TYR A 381 -10.21 -13.54 5.87
C TYR A 381 -9.71 -12.63 4.76
N CYS A 382 -8.87 -13.17 3.86
CA CYS A 382 -8.16 -12.40 2.85
C CYS A 382 -8.59 -12.85 1.44
N ILE A 383 -8.91 -11.91 0.56
CA ILE A 383 -9.35 -12.19 -0.82
C ILE A 383 -8.19 -11.95 -1.80
N SER A 384 -7.53 -10.80 -1.66
CA SER A 384 -6.37 -10.37 -2.45
C SER A 384 -5.52 -9.40 -1.64
N ALA A 385 -4.38 -8.96 -2.20
CA ALA A 385 -3.59 -7.88 -1.61
C ALA A 385 -4.50 -6.68 -1.31
N LYS A 386 -4.35 -6.11 -0.10
CA LYS A 386 -5.15 -4.99 0.43
C LYS A 386 -6.65 -5.25 0.58
N LEU A 387 -7.17 -6.43 0.27
CA LEU A 387 -8.60 -6.77 0.41
C LEU A 387 -8.77 -7.93 1.39
N TYR A 388 -8.95 -7.57 2.66
CA TYR A 388 -9.09 -8.50 3.78
C TYR A 388 -9.99 -7.93 4.86
N CYS A 389 -10.39 -8.78 5.80
CA CYS A 389 -11.07 -8.37 7.02
C CYS A 389 -10.51 -9.11 8.23
N LEU A 390 -10.29 -8.37 9.31
CA LEU A 390 -10.00 -8.93 10.63
C LEU A 390 -11.29 -8.96 11.46
N TYR A 391 -11.52 -10.04 12.19
CA TYR A 391 -12.74 -10.24 12.96
C TYR A 391 -12.53 -11.16 14.16
N ASN A 392 -13.38 -11.04 15.17
CA ASN A 392 -13.50 -12.05 16.22
C ASN A 392 -14.70 -12.96 15.92
N PHE A 393 -14.57 -14.24 16.25
CA PHE A 393 -15.65 -15.22 16.17
C PHE A 393 -15.51 -16.24 17.29
N ASP A 394 -16.56 -16.39 18.10
CA ASP A 394 -16.60 -17.31 19.26
C ASP A 394 -17.39 -18.61 18.98
N GLY A 395 -17.79 -18.84 17.73
CA GLY A 395 -18.69 -19.92 17.33
C GLY A 395 -20.14 -19.48 17.15
N THR A 396 -20.53 -18.34 17.74
CA THR A 396 -21.90 -17.81 17.70
C THR A 396 -21.95 -16.36 17.25
N THR A 397 -21.05 -15.52 17.75
CA THR A 397 -21.03 -14.08 17.54
C THR A 397 -19.89 -13.71 16.61
N LEU A 398 -20.24 -13.10 15.48
CA LEU A 398 -19.29 -12.54 14.51
C LEU A 398 -19.14 -11.04 14.76
N LEU A 399 -17.91 -10.59 15.03
CA LEU A 399 -17.60 -9.18 15.19
C LEU A 399 -16.52 -8.75 14.19
N VAL A 400 -16.91 -7.93 13.21
CA VAL A 400 -15.97 -7.27 12.30
C VAL A 400 -15.13 -6.25 13.07
N ARG A 401 -13.80 -6.40 13.04
CA ARG A 401 -12.85 -5.53 13.75
C ARG A 401 -12.17 -4.53 12.84
N LYS A 402 -11.65 -5.00 11.69
CA LYS A 402 -10.96 -4.14 10.71
C LYS A 402 -11.28 -4.61 9.29
N PRO A 403 -12.32 -4.05 8.66
CA PRO A 403 -12.61 -4.31 7.25
C PRO A 403 -11.69 -3.49 6.36
N SER A 404 -11.27 -4.06 5.22
CA SER A 404 -10.66 -3.26 4.16
C SER A 404 -11.71 -2.50 3.36
N GLY A 405 -11.44 -1.22 3.09
CA GLY A 405 -12.18 -0.41 2.13
C GLY A 405 -11.68 -0.52 0.68
N HIS A 406 -10.60 -1.24 0.40
CA HIS A 406 -9.89 -1.15 -0.89
C HIS A 406 -10.74 -1.56 -2.11
N GLY A 407 -11.63 -2.55 -1.96
CA GLY A 407 -12.51 -3.03 -3.04
C GLY A 407 -13.86 -2.33 -3.13
N LEU A 408 -14.22 -1.48 -2.16
CA LEU A 408 -15.57 -0.92 -2.03
C LEU A 408 -15.57 0.60 -1.87
N GLY A 409 -14.50 1.19 -1.34
CA GLY A 409 -14.43 2.60 -0.95
C GLY A 409 -14.42 3.59 -2.12
N PHE A 410 -14.22 3.11 -3.36
CA PHE A 410 -14.38 3.94 -4.56
C PHE A 410 -15.85 4.13 -4.96
N LEU A 411 -16.75 3.28 -4.43
CA LEU A 411 -18.19 3.39 -4.66
C LEU A 411 -18.78 4.49 -3.77
N GLN A 412 -19.79 5.16 -4.31
CA GLN A 412 -20.63 6.06 -3.55
C GLN A 412 -21.37 5.27 -2.44
N PRO A 413 -21.39 5.75 -1.18
CA PRO A 413 -22.11 5.10 -0.11
C PRO A 413 -23.60 4.94 -0.42
N PRO A 414 -24.22 3.79 -0.09
CA PRO A 414 -25.66 3.57 -0.31
C PRO A 414 -26.57 4.35 0.65
N TYR A 415 -25.99 4.97 1.68
CA TYR A 415 -26.66 5.84 2.62
C TYR A 415 -25.62 6.70 3.37
N SER A 416 -26.08 7.82 3.93
CA SER A 416 -25.22 8.67 4.76
C SER A 416 -25.02 8.09 6.17
N ILE A 417 -23.92 8.47 6.83
CA ILE A 417 -23.71 8.13 8.25
C ILE A 417 -24.86 8.67 9.10
N ALA A 418 -25.36 9.88 8.82
CA ALA A 418 -26.47 10.48 9.54
C ALA A 418 -27.76 9.64 9.46
N ASP A 419 -28.07 9.07 8.28
CA ASP A 419 -29.23 8.20 8.12
C ASP A 419 -29.07 6.88 8.88
N TRP A 420 -27.86 6.31 8.86
CA TRP A 420 -27.55 5.11 9.65
C TRP A 420 -27.70 5.36 11.15
N GLN A 421 -27.20 6.49 11.65
CA GLN A 421 -27.31 6.88 13.07
C GLN A 421 -28.76 7.12 13.46
N ARG A 422 -29.56 7.78 12.61
CA ARG A 422 -31.00 8.00 12.84
C ARG A 422 -31.75 6.68 12.92
N LYS A 423 -31.41 5.72 12.06
CA LYS A 423 -32.06 4.40 12.01
C LYS A 423 -31.69 3.50 13.19
N THR A 424 -30.44 3.55 13.64
CA THR A 424 -29.93 2.64 14.68
C THR A 424 -29.93 3.23 16.09
N GLY A 425 -30.03 4.57 16.21
CA GLY A 425 -29.83 5.29 17.47
C GLY A 425 -28.38 5.26 17.98
N ARG A 426 -27.43 4.71 17.21
CA ARG A 426 -26.03 4.54 17.62
C ARG A 426 -25.16 5.61 17.01
N LYS A 427 -24.11 6.01 17.74
CA LYS A 427 -23.04 6.86 17.17
C LYS A 427 -22.05 5.99 16.42
N TRP A 428 -21.71 6.39 15.20
CA TRP A 428 -20.63 5.76 14.44
C TRP A 428 -19.29 6.37 14.85
N LYS A 429 -18.28 5.52 15.09
CA LYS A 429 -16.96 5.93 15.57
C LYS A 429 -15.79 5.31 14.81
N GLU A 430 -16.07 4.48 13.81
CA GLU A 430 -15.05 3.81 13.02
C GLU A 430 -14.61 4.69 11.84
N ASP A 431 -13.37 4.49 11.38
CA ASP A 431 -12.76 5.27 10.31
C ASP A 431 -13.42 5.05 8.93
N LEU A 432 -14.01 3.87 8.72
CA LEU A 432 -14.74 3.53 7.50
C LEU A 432 -16.25 3.62 7.73
N PRO A 433 -17.06 3.96 6.70
CA PRO A 433 -18.50 4.09 6.85
C PRO A 433 -19.19 2.75 7.19
N PRO A 434 -20.36 2.78 7.86
CA PRO A 434 -21.05 1.58 8.36
C PRO A 434 -21.32 0.51 7.30
N TRP A 435 -21.63 0.92 6.07
CA TRP A 435 -21.99 -0.02 5.00
C TRP A 435 -20.83 -0.95 4.62
N ILE A 436 -19.57 -0.53 4.82
CA ILE A 436 -18.41 -1.39 4.58
C ILE A 436 -18.34 -2.49 5.64
N PHE A 437 -18.65 -2.17 6.90
CA PHE A 437 -18.76 -3.17 7.97
C PHE A 437 -19.92 -4.12 7.72
N GLU A 438 -21.07 -3.62 7.28
CA GLU A 438 -22.22 -4.45 6.89
C GLU A 438 -21.88 -5.39 5.72
N ALA A 439 -21.16 -4.89 4.71
CA ALA A 439 -20.70 -5.68 3.57
C ALA A 439 -19.79 -6.83 4.00
N TRP A 440 -18.77 -6.52 4.83
CA TRP A 440 -17.84 -7.53 5.33
C TRP A 440 -18.50 -8.50 6.29
N HIS A 441 -19.42 -8.06 7.14
CA HIS A 441 -20.20 -8.96 7.98
C HIS A 441 -21.00 -9.94 7.11
N PHE A 442 -21.66 -9.46 6.04
CA PHE A 442 -22.37 -10.34 5.10
C PHE A 442 -21.44 -11.34 4.42
N ILE A 443 -20.30 -10.87 3.89
CA ILE A 443 -19.29 -11.74 3.26
C ILE A 443 -18.84 -12.81 4.26
N LEU A 444 -18.36 -12.42 5.43
CA LEU A 444 -17.86 -13.34 6.45
C LEU A 444 -18.93 -14.33 6.92
N SER A 445 -20.17 -13.87 7.15
CA SER A 445 -21.26 -14.79 7.52
C SER A 445 -21.52 -15.83 6.44
N ARG A 446 -21.48 -15.46 5.16
CA ARG A 446 -21.59 -16.40 4.05
C ARG A 446 -20.43 -17.41 4.05
N GLU A 447 -19.19 -16.94 4.12
CA GLU A 447 -17.99 -17.79 4.05
C GLU A 447 -17.84 -18.71 5.26
N LEU A 448 -18.34 -18.30 6.43
CA LEU A 448 -18.36 -19.11 7.66
C LEU A 448 -19.59 -20.02 7.76
N GLY A 449 -20.49 -20.03 6.75
CA GLY A 449 -21.72 -20.83 6.78
C GLY A 449 -22.73 -20.41 7.85
N LEU A 450 -22.63 -19.17 8.35
CA LEU A 450 -23.55 -18.62 9.35
C LEU A 450 -24.86 -18.16 8.69
N PRO A 451 -25.98 -18.14 9.43
CA PRO A 451 -27.21 -17.52 8.96
C PRO A 451 -26.97 -16.06 8.55
N HIS A 452 -27.31 -15.72 7.31
CA HIS A 452 -27.08 -14.38 6.76
C HIS A 452 -28.23 -13.93 5.86
N GLN A 453 -28.40 -12.62 5.77
CA GLN A 453 -29.35 -11.98 4.87
C GLN A 453 -28.63 -10.91 4.06
N PRO A 454 -28.80 -10.86 2.73
CA PRO A 454 -28.24 -9.80 1.91
C PRO A 454 -28.69 -8.42 2.41
N PRO A 455 -27.77 -7.48 2.65
CA PRO A 455 -28.15 -6.11 2.98
C PRO A 455 -29.10 -5.52 1.92
N ARG A 456 -30.14 -4.81 2.37
CA ARG A 456 -31.15 -4.24 1.44
C ARG A 456 -30.55 -3.31 0.39
N TRP A 457 -29.41 -2.69 0.70
CA TRP A 457 -28.72 -1.79 -0.21
C TRP A 457 -28.00 -2.50 -1.37
N LEU A 458 -27.85 -3.83 -1.35
CA LEU A 458 -27.43 -4.62 -2.53
C LEU A 458 -28.47 -4.67 -3.65
N LYS A 459 -29.61 -3.99 -3.47
CA LYS A 459 -30.59 -3.76 -4.54
C LYS A 459 -30.48 -2.36 -5.12
N GLN A 460 -29.59 -1.53 -4.58
CA GLN A 460 -29.34 -0.20 -5.10
C GLN A 460 -28.26 -0.29 -6.19
N PRO A 461 -28.34 0.53 -7.23
CA PRO A 461 -27.31 0.56 -8.25
C PRO A 461 -25.94 1.00 -7.70
N ALA A 462 -24.87 0.43 -8.26
CA ALA A 462 -23.51 0.88 -8.00
C ALA A 462 -23.15 2.14 -8.81
N ALA A 463 -22.50 3.10 -8.17
CA ALA A 463 -21.94 4.29 -8.81
C ALA A 463 -20.68 4.80 -8.11
N MET A 464 -19.88 5.61 -8.79
CA MET A 464 -18.80 6.41 -8.20
C MET A 464 -19.16 7.90 -8.19
N ALA A 465 -18.48 8.68 -7.36
CA ALA A 465 -18.49 10.13 -7.42
C ALA A 465 -17.08 10.63 -7.79
N ILE A 466 -16.96 11.37 -8.91
CA ILE A 466 -15.67 11.89 -9.38
C ILE A 466 -15.81 13.36 -9.80
N PRO A 467 -14.77 14.20 -9.62
CA PRO A 467 -14.75 15.55 -10.19
C PRO A 467 -14.48 15.51 -11.70
N ILE A 468 -15.12 16.40 -12.47
CA ILE A 468 -14.76 16.60 -13.89
C ILE A 468 -13.43 17.37 -13.95
N SER A 469 -12.34 16.64 -14.19
CA SER A 469 -10.98 17.20 -14.18
C SER A 469 -10.34 17.38 -15.55
N THR A 470 -10.98 16.95 -16.65
CA THR A 470 -10.38 16.98 -17.99
C THR A 470 -11.19 17.81 -18.99
N PRO A 471 -10.56 18.68 -19.81
CA PRO A 471 -11.24 19.44 -20.85
C PRO A 471 -11.94 18.57 -21.91
N GLN A 472 -11.45 17.34 -22.14
CA GLN A 472 -12.06 16.40 -23.08
C GLN A 472 -13.45 15.96 -22.62
N VAL A 473 -13.62 15.68 -21.33
CA VAL A 473 -14.94 15.35 -20.74
C VAL A 473 -15.85 16.58 -20.81
N MET A 474 -15.33 17.78 -20.53
CA MET A 474 -16.09 19.04 -20.63
C MET A 474 -16.66 19.27 -22.04
N LYS A 475 -15.92 18.93 -23.10
CA LYS A 475 -16.38 19.07 -24.50
C LYS A 475 -17.48 18.07 -24.87
N ARG A 476 -17.69 17.03 -24.07
CA ARG A 476 -18.57 15.89 -24.35
C ARG A 476 -19.70 15.75 -23.34
N LEU A 477 -20.01 16.81 -22.59
CA LEU A 477 -21.08 16.81 -21.58
C LEU A 477 -22.49 16.64 -22.16
N GLY A 478 -22.65 16.69 -23.49
CA GLY A 478 -23.93 16.45 -24.16
C GLY A 478 -25.03 17.36 -23.61
N CYS A 479 -26.11 16.75 -23.13
CA CYS A 479 -27.25 17.45 -22.52
C CYS A 479 -26.92 18.23 -21.23
N PHE A 480 -25.73 18.02 -20.62
CA PHE A 480 -25.32 18.68 -19.37
C PHE A 480 -24.33 19.84 -19.56
N LYS A 481 -24.08 20.26 -20.79
CA LYS A 481 -23.07 21.29 -21.11
C LYS A 481 -23.28 22.62 -20.37
N ASP A 482 -24.54 22.96 -20.07
CA ASP A 482 -24.91 24.24 -19.45
C ASP A 482 -24.99 24.11 -17.91
N ASP A 483 -25.14 22.88 -17.40
CA ASP A 483 -25.35 22.58 -15.97
C ASP A 483 -24.06 22.22 -15.22
N LEU A 484 -23.07 21.67 -15.91
CA LEU A 484 -21.83 21.19 -15.30
C LEU A 484 -20.65 22.11 -15.62
N ARG A 485 -19.81 22.35 -14.62
CA ARG A 485 -18.61 23.19 -14.72
C ARG A 485 -17.35 22.35 -14.44
N PRO A 486 -16.16 22.86 -14.79
CA PRO A 486 -14.91 22.21 -14.38
C PRO A 486 -14.89 21.99 -12.87
N PHE A 487 -14.38 20.83 -12.45
CA PHE A 487 -14.29 20.38 -11.06
C PHE A 487 -15.63 20.13 -10.34
N THR A 488 -16.76 20.26 -11.03
CA THR A 488 -18.04 19.76 -10.51
C THR A 488 -17.95 18.25 -10.29
N VAL A 489 -18.33 17.79 -9.10
CA VAL A 489 -18.47 16.35 -8.81
C VAL A 489 -19.68 15.83 -9.56
N VAL A 490 -19.51 14.71 -10.25
CA VAL A 490 -20.55 14.00 -11.02
C VAL A 490 -20.68 12.57 -10.52
N THR A 491 -21.84 11.96 -10.77
CA THR A 491 -22.05 10.53 -10.53
C THR A 491 -21.71 9.73 -11.78
N VAL A 492 -20.97 8.64 -11.60
CA VAL A 492 -20.60 7.67 -12.64
C VAL A 492 -21.28 6.35 -12.32
N PRO A 493 -22.44 6.05 -12.92
CA PRO A 493 -23.13 4.78 -12.70
C PRO A 493 -22.40 3.61 -13.39
N PHE A 494 -22.55 2.40 -12.84
CA PHE A 494 -22.07 1.16 -13.45
C PHE A 494 -23.22 0.37 -14.08
N PRO A 495 -23.50 0.56 -15.38
CA PRO A 495 -24.50 -0.24 -16.06
C PRO A 495 -24.08 -1.71 -16.22
N GLU A 496 -25.06 -2.61 -16.12
CA GLU A 496 -24.93 -4.01 -16.50
C GLU A 496 -24.63 -4.05 -18.00
N LYS A 497 -23.49 -4.64 -18.38
CA LYS A 497 -23.15 -4.84 -19.78
C LYS A 497 -24.09 -5.90 -20.37
N GLU A 498 -25.14 -5.48 -21.07
CA GLU A 498 -25.93 -6.39 -21.88
C GLU A 498 -25.07 -6.95 -23.02
N VAL A 499 -25.17 -8.26 -23.26
CA VAL A 499 -24.26 -9.09 -24.10
C VAL A 499 -24.13 -8.61 -25.56
N ASN A 500 -24.96 -7.66 -26.03
CA ASN A 500 -24.99 -7.16 -27.41
C ASN A 500 -24.84 -5.63 -27.55
N GLN A 501 -24.61 -4.89 -26.47
CA GLN A 501 -24.43 -3.44 -26.54
C GLN A 501 -22.96 -3.07 -26.32
N LEU A 502 -22.27 -2.72 -27.40
CA LEU A 502 -20.88 -2.26 -27.39
C LEU A 502 -20.83 -0.75 -27.15
N TRP A 503 -20.92 -0.31 -25.90
CA TRP A 503 -20.48 1.04 -25.56
C TRP A 503 -19.05 1.02 -25.01
N THR A 504 -18.25 1.99 -25.43
CA THR A 504 -16.90 2.24 -24.95
C THR A 504 -16.90 3.40 -23.95
N GLY A 505 -16.12 3.29 -22.88
CA GLY A 505 -16.01 4.32 -21.83
C GLY A 505 -17.09 4.25 -20.75
N TYR A 506 -17.09 5.26 -19.87
CA TYR A 506 -18.00 5.36 -18.73
C TYR A 506 -19.07 6.44 -18.96
N PHE A 507 -20.10 6.44 -18.11
CA PHE A 507 -21.19 7.40 -18.16
C PHE A 507 -21.05 8.44 -17.05
N ILE A 508 -21.49 9.66 -17.31
CA ILE A 508 -21.57 10.72 -16.31
C ILE A 508 -22.97 11.30 -16.24
N MET A 509 -23.35 11.76 -15.05
CA MET A 509 -24.58 12.51 -14.82
C MET A 509 -24.38 13.48 -13.65
N PRO A 510 -25.23 14.52 -13.51
CA PRO A 510 -25.19 15.40 -12.35
C PRO A 510 -25.20 14.59 -11.05
N TYR A 511 -24.40 15.04 -10.08
CA TYR A 511 -24.27 14.35 -8.81
C TYR A 511 -25.62 14.18 -8.12
N THR A 512 -25.84 12.99 -7.57
CA THR A 512 -26.99 12.69 -6.73
C THR A 512 -26.52 11.96 -5.48
N GLU A 513 -26.99 12.38 -4.31
CA GLU A 513 -26.67 11.68 -3.06
C GLU A 513 -27.41 10.34 -2.94
N LYS A 514 -28.61 10.24 -3.52
CA LYS A 514 -29.46 9.06 -3.44
C LYS A 514 -29.29 8.20 -4.69
N LEU A 515 -28.75 7.00 -4.52
CA LEU A 515 -28.53 6.06 -5.62
C LEU A 515 -29.84 5.55 -6.25
N ASN A 516 -30.92 5.46 -5.48
CA ASN A 516 -32.25 5.15 -6.02
C ASN A 516 -32.79 6.23 -6.98
N ASP A 517 -32.28 7.45 -6.91
CA ASP A 517 -32.72 8.52 -7.80
C ASP A 517 -32.03 8.44 -9.18
N LEU A 518 -31.12 7.48 -9.40
CA LEU A 518 -30.45 7.29 -10.69
C LEU A 518 -31.43 6.83 -11.79
N HIS A 519 -32.51 6.13 -11.42
CA HIS A 519 -33.49 5.61 -12.37
C HIS A 519 -34.19 6.71 -13.17
N GLY A 520 -34.29 6.52 -14.48
CA GLY A 520 -34.96 7.46 -15.40
C GLY A 520 -34.19 8.76 -15.65
N ARG A 521 -33.04 8.99 -15.01
CA ARG A 521 -32.21 10.17 -15.27
C ARG A 521 -31.37 9.98 -16.54
N PRO A 522 -31.14 11.06 -17.31
CA PRO A 522 -30.18 11.01 -18.40
C PRO A 522 -28.77 10.79 -17.86
N MET A 523 -27.95 10.12 -18.64
CA MET A 523 -26.51 9.99 -18.46
C MET A 523 -25.82 10.20 -19.81
N VAL A 524 -24.58 10.67 -19.82
CA VAL A 524 -23.84 10.93 -21.06
C VAL A 524 -22.62 10.03 -21.11
N ASN A 525 -22.44 9.34 -22.25
CA ASN A 525 -21.23 8.57 -22.50
C ASN A 525 -20.06 9.53 -22.80
N VAL A 526 -18.98 9.47 -22.02
CA VAL A 526 -17.85 10.43 -22.15
C VAL A 526 -16.99 10.23 -23.40
N VAL A 527 -17.19 9.13 -24.14
CA VAL A 527 -16.49 8.86 -25.39
C VAL A 527 -17.28 9.40 -26.58
N SER A 528 -18.56 9.04 -26.70
CA SER A 528 -19.41 9.43 -27.83
C SER A 528 -20.16 10.75 -27.64
N GLY A 529 -20.33 11.21 -26.40
CA GLY A 529 -21.18 12.36 -26.07
C GLY A 529 -22.69 12.07 -26.19
N ALA A 530 -23.08 10.82 -26.48
CA ALA A 530 -24.47 10.43 -26.61
C ALA A 530 -25.16 10.31 -25.25
N THR A 531 -26.44 10.65 -25.21
CA THR A 531 -27.30 10.55 -24.02
C THR A 531 -27.96 9.17 -23.94
N PHE A 532 -27.95 8.60 -22.74
CA PHE A 532 -28.56 7.33 -22.37
C PHE A 532 -29.43 7.51 -21.13
N TYR A 533 -30.25 6.53 -20.80
CA TYR A 533 -31.10 6.55 -19.61
C TYR A 533 -30.96 5.26 -18.80
N VAL A 534 -31.02 5.38 -17.47
CA VAL A 534 -31.05 4.25 -16.54
C VAL A 534 -32.45 3.63 -16.50
N TYR A 535 -32.55 2.30 -16.64
CA TYR A 535 -33.81 1.54 -16.50
C TYR A 535 -33.77 0.48 -15.38
N ASP A 536 -34.92 0.11 -14.83
CA ASP A 536 -35.12 -1.07 -13.96
C ASP A 536 -36.08 -2.07 -14.65
N LYS A 537 -35.78 -3.37 -14.61
CA LYS A 537 -36.62 -4.44 -15.18
C LYS A 537 -38.09 -4.43 -14.70
N ASN A 538 -38.40 -3.73 -13.61
CA ASN A 538 -39.78 -3.61 -13.08
C ASN A 538 -40.62 -2.45 -13.67
N SER A 539 -40.05 -1.51 -14.43
CA SER A 539 -40.79 -0.35 -14.97
C SER A 539 -41.34 -0.61 -16.39
N ALA A 540 -42.17 -1.63 -16.54
CA ALA A 540 -42.60 -2.25 -17.81
C ALA A 540 -43.50 -1.40 -18.77
N SER A 541 -43.46 -0.06 -18.75
CA SER A 541 -44.47 0.75 -19.46
C SER A 541 -44.00 1.52 -20.70
N PHE A 542 -42.75 1.43 -21.14
CA PHE A 542 -42.27 2.20 -22.30
C PHE A 542 -41.57 1.34 -23.38
N PRO A 543 -41.80 1.62 -24.68
CA PRO A 543 -41.14 0.91 -25.77
C PRO A 543 -39.61 1.13 -25.73
N LYS A 544 -38.85 0.05 -25.90
CA LYS A 544 -37.38 0.05 -25.86
C LYS A 544 -36.80 0.75 -27.09
N SER A 545 -36.31 1.98 -26.93
CA SER A 545 -35.47 2.66 -27.93
C SER A 545 -33.99 2.32 -27.72
N SER A 546 -33.15 2.55 -28.74
CA SER A 546 -31.69 2.44 -28.65
C SER A 546 -31.13 3.54 -27.74
N GLY A 547 -30.95 3.26 -26.45
CA GLY A 547 -30.45 4.24 -25.46
C GLY A 547 -30.68 3.91 -23.98
N TRP A 548 -31.31 2.78 -23.65
CA TRP A 548 -31.60 2.39 -22.26
C TRP A 548 -30.63 1.33 -21.75
N LEU A 549 -30.09 1.55 -20.55
CA LEU A 549 -29.13 0.66 -19.88
C LEU A 549 -29.65 0.24 -18.50
N ALA A 550 -29.55 -1.05 -18.17
CA ALA A 550 -29.77 -1.55 -16.82
C ALA A 550 -28.54 -1.27 -15.94
N LEU A 551 -28.71 -1.11 -14.63
CA LEU A 551 -27.60 -0.98 -13.67
C LEU A 551 -27.20 -2.32 -13.08
N LEU A 552 -25.91 -2.50 -12.78
CA LEU A 552 -25.46 -3.58 -11.92
C LEU A 552 -26.11 -3.36 -10.54
N LEU A 553 -27.00 -4.30 -10.19
CA LEU A 553 -27.61 -4.42 -8.86
C LEU A 553 -26.60 -5.02 -7.88
#